data_AF-A0A7L9WKJ0-F1
#
_entry.id   AF-A0A7L9WKJ0-F1
#
_cell.length_a   1.000
_cell.length_b   1.000
_cell.length_c   1.000
_cell.angle_alpha   90.00
_cell.angle_beta   90.00
_cell.angle_gamma   90.00
#
_symmetry.space_group_name_H-M   'P 1'
#
loop_
_entity.id
_entity.type
_entity.pdbx_description
1 polymer ?
#
loop_
_entity_poly.entity_id
_entity_poly.type
_entity_poly.pdbx_seq_one_letter_code
_entity_poly.pdbx_strand_id
1 'polypeptide(L)'
;MTEDLKTETKRDRVRRLLLTPMAELGFRFPKAVSAEDGQRKLDRIADDLAYMCDDHLRFRMLPVLRTKGQGSARCFWPDHATFIAYAQIAQPRPLSEMPGIASWFGSVAGQQALDGGRLVAEFRFWLEKNRPPQGEAEKRRVGSKGAEDQSRVTRIRERLSHNLAVDIIDRGWLAEFEQSEARAMALVDAKRGEVA
;
A
#
# COMPACT_ATOMS: atom_id res chain seq x y z
N MET A 1 16.23 -23.55 33.17
CA MET A 1 15.86 -23.72 31.76
C MET A 1 15.66 -22.34 31.19
N THR A 2 16.65 -21.84 30.47
CA THR A 2 16.64 -20.54 29.82
C THR A 2 15.78 -20.66 28.56
N GLU A 3 14.55 -20.19 28.61
CA GLU A 3 13.73 -19.99 27.42
C GLU A 3 14.34 -18.86 26.60
N ASP A 4 14.98 -19.24 25.50
CA ASP A 4 15.34 -18.36 24.40
C ASP A 4 14.07 -17.65 23.94
N LEU A 5 13.90 -16.39 24.34
CA LEU A 5 12.93 -15.47 23.76
C LEU A 5 13.38 -15.20 22.32
N LYS A 6 13.14 -16.16 21.41
CA LYS A 6 13.26 -15.96 19.97
C LYS A 6 12.34 -14.80 19.61
N THR A 7 12.93 -13.66 19.30
CA THR A 7 12.23 -12.50 18.74
C THR A 7 11.36 -12.97 17.58
N GLU A 8 10.04 -12.92 17.77
CA GLU A 8 9.08 -13.34 16.75
C GLU A 8 9.32 -12.54 15.47
N THR A 9 9.54 -13.24 14.34
CA THR A 9 9.70 -12.55 13.06
C THR A 9 8.34 -12.08 12.54
N LYS A 10 8.33 -11.07 11.66
CA LYS A 10 7.08 -10.59 11.03
C LYS A 10 6.33 -11.72 10.30
N ARG A 11 7.05 -12.69 9.71
CA ARG A 11 6.45 -13.88 9.08
C ARG A 11 5.78 -14.79 10.10
N ASP A 12 6.44 -15.03 11.22
CA ASP A 12 5.91 -15.91 12.28
C ASP A 12 4.63 -15.32 12.88
N ARG A 13 4.56 -13.99 12.99
CA ARG A 13 3.34 -13.28 13.39
C ARG A 13 2.18 -13.53 12.44
N VAL A 14 2.40 -13.42 11.12
CA VAL A 14 1.36 -13.72 10.11
C VAL A 14 0.94 -15.19 10.16
N ARG A 15 1.91 -16.11 10.32
CA ARG A 15 1.61 -17.54 10.47
C ARG A 15 0.72 -17.77 11.69
N ARG A 16 1.10 -17.27 12.86
CA ARG A 16 0.37 -17.43 14.12
C ARG A 16 -1.03 -16.83 14.08
N LEU A 17 -1.20 -15.64 13.51
CA LEU A 17 -2.46 -14.89 13.57
C LEU A 17 -3.45 -15.20 12.44
N LEU A 18 -2.97 -15.69 11.29
CA LEU A 18 -3.80 -15.91 10.12
C LEU A 18 -3.68 -17.34 9.58
N LEU A 19 -2.47 -17.79 9.22
CA LEU A 19 -2.32 -19.05 8.49
C LEU A 19 -2.58 -20.27 9.38
N THR A 20 -2.07 -20.32 10.60
CA THR A 20 -2.34 -21.41 11.54
C THR A 20 -3.83 -21.52 11.87
N PRO A 21 -4.54 -20.43 12.24
CA PRO A 21 -5.99 -20.48 12.42
C PRO A 21 -6.76 -20.94 11.17
N MET A 22 -6.32 -20.57 9.96
CA MET A 22 -6.93 -21.09 8.73
C MET A 22 -6.68 -22.59 8.53
N ALA A 23 -5.48 -23.08 8.83
CA ALA A 23 -5.19 -24.51 8.77
C ALA A 23 -6.06 -25.31 9.77
N GLU A 24 -6.25 -24.77 10.98
CA GLU A 24 -7.13 -25.34 12.01
C GLU A 24 -8.61 -25.37 11.59
N LEU A 25 -9.04 -24.43 10.76
CA LEU A 25 -10.36 -24.44 10.12
C LEU A 25 -10.50 -25.51 9.02
N GLY A 26 -9.44 -26.26 8.72
CA GLY A 26 -9.45 -27.37 7.76
C GLY A 26 -8.99 -27.03 6.35
N PHE A 27 -8.38 -25.85 6.16
CA PHE A 27 -7.79 -25.48 4.87
C PHE A 27 -6.56 -26.33 4.55
N ARG A 28 -6.54 -26.92 3.36
CA ARG A 28 -5.45 -27.80 2.90
C ARG A 28 -5.09 -27.56 1.44
N PHE A 29 -3.92 -28.02 1.01
CA PHE A 29 -3.60 -28.03 -0.42
C PHE A 29 -4.21 -29.26 -1.13
N PRO A 30 -4.52 -29.17 -2.44
CA PRO A 30 -4.87 -30.35 -3.23
C PRO A 30 -3.72 -31.37 -3.23
N LYS A 31 -4.05 -32.66 -3.37
CA LYS A 31 -3.06 -33.76 -3.38
C LYS A 31 -1.95 -33.63 -4.43
N ALA A 32 -2.18 -32.88 -5.49
CA ALA A 32 -1.21 -32.63 -6.56
C ALA A 32 -0.11 -31.62 -6.18
N VAL A 33 -0.26 -30.89 -5.08
CA VAL A 33 0.73 -29.91 -4.60
C VAL A 33 1.61 -30.58 -3.55
N SER A 34 2.93 -30.54 -3.75
CA SER A 34 3.89 -31.07 -2.79
C SER A 34 3.85 -30.26 -1.48
N ALA A 35 4.26 -30.88 -0.37
CA ALA A 35 4.33 -30.18 0.92
C ALA A 35 5.30 -28.98 0.87
N GLU A 36 6.43 -29.12 0.17
CA GLU A 36 7.39 -28.04 -0.02
C GLU A 36 6.82 -26.88 -0.84
N ASP A 37 6.12 -27.16 -1.95
CA ASP A 37 5.51 -26.12 -2.77
C ASP A 37 4.35 -25.43 -2.04
N GLY A 38 3.58 -26.19 -1.27
CA GLY A 38 2.55 -25.65 -0.38
C GLY A 38 3.15 -24.67 0.63
N GLN A 39 4.24 -25.07 1.30
CA GLN A 39 4.93 -24.22 2.26
C GLN A 39 5.51 -22.95 1.60
N ARG A 40 6.16 -23.08 0.44
CA ARG A 40 6.66 -21.91 -0.33
C ARG A 40 5.56 -20.91 -0.67
N LYS A 41 4.37 -21.41 -1.03
CA LYS A 41 3.21 -20.55 -1.29
C LYS A 41 2.75 -19.80 -0.02
N LEU A 42 2.66 -20.50 1.11
CA LEU A 42 2.30 -19.90 2.39
C LEU A 42 3.35 -18.88 2.87
N ASP A 43 4.63 -19.17 2.67
CA ASP A 43 5.73 -18.26 3.04
C ASP A 43 5.68 -16.97 2.22
N ARG A 44 5.42 -17.08 0.91
CA ARG A 44 5.21 -15.91 0.05
C ARG A 44 4.01 -15.07 0.51
N ILE A 45 2.92 -15.70 0.94
CA ILE A 45 1.78 -14.98 1.53
C ILE A 45 2.20 -14.29 2.83
N ALA A 46 2.92 -14.99 3.70
CA ALA A 46 3.38 -14.42 4.97
C ALA A 46 4.30 -13.20 4.77
N ASP A 47 5.19 -13.27 3.78
CA ASP A 47 6.02 -12.14 3.35
C ASP A 47 5.18 -10.95 2.90
N ASP A 48 4.22 -11.20 2.03
CA ASP A 48 3.38 -10.14 1.48
C ASP A 48 2.44 -9.50 2.51
N LEU A 49 2.14 -10.18 3.61
CA LEU A 49 1.28 -9.66 4.67
C LEU A 49 2.06 -9.19 5.89
N ALA A 50 3.40 -9.26 5.87
CA ALA A 50 4.27 -8.94 7.02
C ALA A 50 4.15 -7.48 7.52
N TYR A 51 3.67 -6.58 6.66
CA TYR A 51 3.40 -5.16 6.98
C TYR A 51 2.11 -4.95 7.79
N MET A 52 1.21 -5.93 7.81
CA MET A 52 -0.09 -5.78 8.46
C MET A 52 0.05 -5.83 9.98
N CYS A 53 -0.77 -5.04 10.68
CA CYS A 53 -0.88 -5.10 12.12
C CYS A 53 -1.73 -6.30 12.55
N ASP A 54 -1.57 -6.71 13.81
CA ASP A 54 -2.18 -7.91 14.37
C ASP A 54 -3.70 -7.89 14.33
N ASP A 55 -4.28 -6.74 14.61
CA ASP A 55 -5.74 -6.56 14.59
C ASP A 55 -6.32 -6.77 13.19
N HIS A 56 -5.64 -6.29 12.15
CA HIS A 56 -6.11 -6.49 10.78
C HIS A 56 -5.93 -7.92 10.32
N LEU A 57 -4.85 -8.61 10.71
CA LEU A 57 -4.67 -10.03 10.43
C LEU A 57 -5.76 -10.89 11.10
N ARG A 58 -6.02 -10.63 12.38
CA ARG A 58 -6.95 -11.46 13.19
C ARG A 58 -8.41 -11.13 12.96
N PHE A 59 -8.77 -9.84 12.90
CA PHE A 59 -10.17 -9.41 12.91
C PHE A 59 -10.70 -8.96 11.55
N ARG A 60 -9.83 -8.67 10.56
CA ARG A 60 -10.27 -8.30 9.20
C ARG A 60 -10.01 -9.41 8.19
N MET A 61 -8.80 -9.95 8.15
CA MET A 61 -8.42 -10.97 7.17
C MET A 61 -9.06 -12.32 7.44
N LEU A 62 -8.87 -12.87 8.64
CA LEU A 62 -9.34 -14.23 8.98
C LEU A 62 -10.87 -14.42 8.79
N PRO A 63 -11.76 -13.52 9.26
CA PRO A 63 -13.21 -13.70 9.10
C PRO A 63 -13.70 -13.67 7.66
N VAL A 64 -12.98 -12.97 6.77
CA VAL A 64 -13.30 -12.89 5.35
C VAL A 64 -12.77 -14.13 4.63
N LEU A 65 -11.50 -14.47 4.85
CA LEU A 65 -10.81 -15.54 4.15
C LEU A 65 -11.34 -16.94 4.48
N ARG A 66 -11.90 -17.16 5.67
CA ARG A 66 -12.51 -18.45 6.06
C ARG A 66 -13.63 -18.92 5.11
N THR A 67 -14.19 -18.03 4.29
CA THR A 67 -15.26 -18.35 3.32
C THR A 67 -14.78 -18.47 1.88
N LYS A 68 -13.49 -18.20 1.62
CA LYS A 68 -12.91 -18.02 0.29
C LYS A 68 -12.06 -19.20 -0.17
N GLY A 69 -12.25 -20.36 0.45
CA GLY A 69 -11.56 -21.57 0.02
C GLY A 69 -11.95 -22.02 -1.37
N GLN A 70 -10.99 -22.66 -2.03
CA GLN A 70 -11.14 -23.20 -3.37
C GLN A 70 -11.75 -24.61 -3.35
N GLY A 71 -12.13 -25.07 -4.55
CA GLY A 71 -12.74 -26.38 -4.76
C GLY A 71 -14.23 -26.40 -4.43
N SER A 72 -14.91 -27.47 -4.82
CA SER A 72 -16.35 -27.65 -4.57
C SER A 72 -16.73 -27.59 -3.10
N ALA A 73 -15.85 -28.09 -2.22
CA ALA A 73 -16.04 -28.09 -0.77
C ALA A 73 -15.49 -26.85 -0.06
N ARG A 74 -14.90 -25.87 -0.79
CA ARG A 74 -14.26 -24.67 -0.24
C ARG A 74 -13.27 -24.92 0.90
N CYS A 75 -12.60 -26.06 0.88
CA CYS A 75 -11.64 -26.49 1.89
C CYS A 75 -10.19 -26.39 1.43
N PHE A 76 -9.95 -25.91 0.21
CA PHE A 76 -8.60 -25.65 -0.27
C PHE A 76 -8.18 -24.21 -0.01
N TRP A 77 -6.87 -24.00 0.21
CA TRP A 77 -6.30 -22.67 0.36
C TRP A 77 -6.74 -21.73 -0.78
N PRO A 78 -7.14 -20.48 -0.47
CA PRO A 78 -7.38 -19.47 -1.50
C PRO A 78 -6.12 -19.18 -2.33
N ASP A 79 -6.29 -18.68 -3.55
CA ASP A 79 -5.15 -18.21 -4.35
C ASP A 79 -4.42 -17.05 -3.65
N HIS A 80 -3.12 -16.94 -3.90
CA HIS A 80 -2.31 -15.81 -3.44
C HIS A 80 -2.95 -14.45 -3.79
N ALA A 81 -3.48 -14.30 -5.01
CA ALA A 81 -4.18 -13.09 -5.45
C ALA A 81 -5.38 -12.73 -4.55
N THR A 82 -6.08 -13.72 -3.99
CA THR A 82 -7.20 -13.50 -3.07
C THR A 82 -6.70 -12.89 -1.75
N PHE A 83 -5.58 -13.38 -1.22
CA PHE A 83 -4.96 -12.79 -0.03
C PHE A 83 -4.56 -11.34 -0.27
N ILE A 84 -3.90 -11.05 -1.40
CA ILE A 84 -3.47 -9.68 -1.73
C ILE A 84 -4.66 -8.73 -1.87
N ALA A 85 -5.72 -9.15 -2.57
CA ALA A 85 -6.91 -8.33 -2.78
C ALA A 85 -7.58 -7.96 -1.45
N TYR A 86 -7.76 -8.92 -0.54
CA TYR A 86 -8.37 -8.67 0.77
C TYR A 86 -7.43 -7.95 1.74
N ALA A 87 -6.13 -8.17 1.65
CA ALA A 87 -5.14 -7.41 2.42
C ALA A 87 -5.25 -5.92 2.11
N GLN A 88 -5.36 -5.56 0.83
CA GLN A 88 -5.53 -4.17 0.41
C GLN A 88 -6.80 -3.52 0.98
N ILE A 89 -7.89 -4.28 1.09
CA ILE A 89 -9.15 -3.81 1.67
C ILE A 89 -9.04 -3.68 3.20
N ALA A 90 -8.39 -4.65 3.85
CA ALA A 90 -8.25 -4.71 5.30
C ALA A 90 -7.27 -3.66 5.85
N GLN A 91 -6.14 -3.49 5.17
CA GLN A 91 -5.12 -2.50 5.50
C GLN A 91 -4.40 -2.10 4.21
N PRO A 92 -4.74 -0.94 3.62
CA PRO A 92 -4.00 -0.42 2.48
C PRO A 92 -2.50 -0.34 2.82
N ARG A 93 -1.64 -0.84 1.94
CA ARG A 93 -0.19 -0.80 2.16
C ARG A 93 0.28 0.64 2.38
N PRO A 94 1.13 0.91 3.39
CA PRO A 94 1.85 2.17 3.46
C PRO A 94 2.71 2.33 2.19
N LEU A 95 2.72 3.53 1.62
CA LEU A 95 3.38 3.83 0.35
C LEU A 95 4.87 3.48 0.35
N SER A 96 5.58 3.64 1.47
CA SER A 96 6.99 3.25 1.60
C SER A 96 7.25 1.76 1.36
N GLU A 97 6.22 0.91 1.46
CA GLU A 97 6.32 -0.54 1.31
C GLU A 97 5.60 -1.08 0.06
N MET A 98 5.11 -0.19 -0.82
CA MET A 98 4.57 -0.60 -2.12
C MET A 98 5.71 -0.90 -3.09
N PRO A 99 5.77 -2.12 -3.66
CA PRO A 99 6.79 -2.45 -4.65
C PRO A 99 6.70 -1.52 -5.86
N GLY A 100 7.81 -0.86 -6.20
CA GLY A 100 7.92 -0.04 -7.41
C GLY A 100 7.54 1.43 -7.27
N ILE A 101 6.88 1.87 -6.19
CA ILE A 101 6.56 3.29 -6.03
C ILE A 101 7.82 4.13 -5.79
N ALA A 102 8.69 3.71 -4.86
CA ALA A 102 9.97 4.40 -4.61
C ALA A 102 10.85 4.40 -5.87
N SER A 103 10.86 3.29 -6.62
CA SER A 103 11.59 3.20 -7.88
C SER A 103 11.02 4.12 -8.96
N TRP A 104 9.70 4.31 -9.00
CA TRP A 104 9.05 5.18 -9.99
C TRP A 104 9.25 6.65 -9.65
N PHE A 105 9.05 7.03 -8.38
CA PHE A 105 9.27 8.41 -7.92
C PHE A 105 10.74 8.83 -8.02
N GLY A 106 11.68 7.90 -7.83
CA GLY A 106 13.11 8.14 -8.08
C GLY A 106 13.54 8.07 -9.55
N SER A 107 12.62 7.81 -10.49
CA SER A 107 12.93 7.72 -11.93
C SER A 107 12.75 9.07 -12.64
N VAL A 108 13.15 9.14 -13.92
CA VAL A 108 12.91 10.30 -14.80
C VAL A 108 11.42 10.69 -14.83
N ALA A 109 10.51 9.72 -14.76
CA ALA A 109 9.07 10.00 -14.75
C ALA A 109 8.63 10.72 -13.46
N GLY A 110 9.23 10.36 -12.32
CA GLY A 110 9.01 11.04 -11.04
C GLY A 110 9.55 12.46 -11.06
N GLN A 111 10.73 12.68 -11.64
CA GLN A 111 11.30 14.02 -11.82
C GLN A 111 10.41 14.89 -12.72
N GLN A 112 9.94 14.36 -13.84
CA GLN A 112 8.99 15.08 -14.71
C GLN A 112 7.66 15.41 -14.01
N ALA A 113 7.23 14.58 -13.06
CA ALA A 113 6.04 14.86 -12.26
C ALA A 113 6.28 15.99 -11.24
N LEU A 114 7.48 16.06 -10.67
CA LEU A 114 7.91 17.17 -9.81
C LEU A 114 7.98 18.47 -10.61
N ASP A 115 8.72 18.48 -11.72
CA ASP A 115 8.92 19.66 -12.57
C ASP A 115 7.59 20.18 -13.15
N GLY A 116 6.66 19.25 -13.44
CA GLY A 116 5.33 19.57 -13.96
C GLY A 116 4.29 19.92 -12.88
N GLY A 117 4.67 20.04 -11.61
CA GLY A 117 3.75 20.40 -10.51
C GLY A 117 2.64 19.38 -10.24
N ARG A 118 2.77 18.15 -10.74
CA ARG A 118 1.76 17.07 -10.63
C ARG A 118 2.13 15.99 -9.62
N LEU A 119 3.22 16.16 -8.87
CA LEU A 119 3.75 15.16 -7.94
C LEU A 119 2.69 14.64 -6.95
N VAL A 120 1.92 15.53 -6.32
CA VAL A 120 0.87 15.16 -5.37
C VAL A 120 -0.29 14.43 -6.05
N ALA A 121 -0.65 14.83 -7.26
CA ALA A 121 -1.71 14.19 -8.02
C ALA A 121 -1.31 12.76 -8.45
N GLU A 122 -0.07 12.58 -8.89
CA GLU A 122 0.50 11.25 -9.18
C GLU A 122 0.56 10.39 -7.91
N PHE A 123 1.00 10.95 -6.80
CA PHE A 123 1.04 10.27 -5.51
C PHE A 123 -0.33 9.81 -5.03
N ARG A 124 -1.36 10.65 -5.18
CA ARG A 124 -2.76 10.30 -4.91
C ARG A 124 -3.28 9.23 -5.87
N PHE A 125 -2.89 9.28 -7.15
CA PHE A 125 -3.24 8.23 -8.11
C PHE A 125 -2.62 6.89 -7.73
N TRP A 126 -1.35 6.90 -7.32
CA TRP A 126 -0.67 5.72 -6.79
C TRP A 126 -1.35 5.18 -5.54
N LEU A 127 -1.80 6.05 -4.61
CA LEU A 127 -2.58 5.66 -3.43
C LEU A 127 -3.89 4.95 -3.79
N GLU A 128 -4.56 5.40 -4.86
CA GLU A 128 -5.86 4.84 -5.27
C GLU A 128 -5.70 3.58 -6.13
N LYS A 129 -4.70 3.55 -7.02
CA LYS A 129 -4.59 2.55 -8.10
C LYS A 129 -3.41 1.60 -7.96
N ASN A 130 -2.46 1.86 -7.06
CA ASN A 130 -1.26 1.04 -6.82
C ASN A 130 -0.40 0.81 -8.08
N ARG A 131 -0.46 1.75 -9.04
CA ARG A 131 0.30 1.71 -10.29
C ARG A 131 0.43 3.12 -10.84
N PRO A 132 1.40 3.39 -11.73
CA PRO A 132 1.45 4.66 -12.43
C PRO A 132 0.33 4.74 -13.48
N PRO A 133 -0.12 5.96 -13.83
CA PRO A 133 -1.04 6.14 -14.95
C PRO A 133 -0.40 5.61 -16.24
N GLN A 134 -1.06 4.67 -16.91
CA GLN A 134 -0.55 4.03 -18.12
C GLN A 134 -1.18 4.64 -19.37
N GLY A 135 -2.50 4.89 -19.33
CA GLY A 135 -3.24 5.42 -20.45
C GLY A 135 -3.17 6.94 -20.59
N GLU A 136 -3.30 7.45 -21.82
CA GLU A 136 -3.31 8.89 -22.10
C GLU A 136 -4.45 9.64 -21.38
N ALA A 137 -5.60 8.99 -21.21
CA ALA A 137 -6.71 9.55 -20.44
C ALA A 137 -6.38 9.68 -18.94
N GLU A 138 -5.68 8.69 -18.37
CA GLU A 138 -5.26 8.70 -16.96
C GLU A 138 -4.21 9.79 -16.73
N LYS A 139 -3.19 9.84 -17.61
CA LYS A 139 -2.15 10.89 -17.57
C LYS A 139 -2.74 12.28 -17.70
N ARG A 140 -3.69 12.49 -18.62
CA ARG A 140 -4.40 13.78 -18.77
C ARG A 140 -5.16 14.15 -17.50
N ARG A 141 -5.88 13.19 -16.90
CA ARG A 141 -6.61 13.42 -15.65
C ARG A 141 -5.69 13.80 -14.50
N VAL A 142 -4.55 13.10 -14.35
CA VAL A 142 -3.56 13.43 -13.31
C VAL A 142 -2.92 14.80 -13.57
N GLY A 143 -2.61 15.12 -14.83
CA GLY A 143 -2.10 16.44 -15.22
C GLY A 143 -3.08 17.58 -14.92
N SER A 144 -4.36 17.43 -15.30
CA SER A 144 -5.41 18.40 -14.97
C SER A 144 -5.57 18.57 -13.46
N LYS A 145 -5.54 17.47 -12.70
CA LYS A 145 -5.62 17.50 -11.25
C LYS A 145 -4.42 18.21 -10.61
N GLY A 146 -3.22 17.98 -11.14
CA GLY A 146 -2.02 18.72 -10.73
C GLY A 146 -2.17 20.23 -10.94
N ALA A 147 -2.64 20.65 -12.12
CA ALA A 147 -2.85 22.07 -12.40
C ALA A 147 -3.93 22.72 -11.50
N GLU A 148 -5.03 22.01 -11.23
CA GLU A 148 -6.06 22.46 -10.27
C GLU A 148 -5.50 22.60 -8.86
N ASP A 149 -4.77 21.59 -8.39
CA ASP A 149 -4.19 21.58 -7.05
C ASP A 149 -3.18 22.73 -6.89
N GLN A 150 -2.30 22.96 -7.89
CA GLN A 150 -1.37 24.10 -7.89
C GLN A 150 -2.10 25.45 -7.87
N SER A 151 -3.13 25.60 -8.70
CA SER A 151 -3.94 26.83 -8.71
C SER A 151 -4.59 27.10 -7.35
N ARG A 152 -5.07 26.05 -6.67
CA ARG A 152 -5.67 26.15 -5.34
C ARG A 152 -4.63 26.51 -4.29
N VAL A 153 -3.46 25.87 -4.32
CA VAL A 153 -2.34 26.17 -3.42
C VAL A 153 -1.92 27.63 -3.56
N THR A 154 -1.72 28.12 -4.79
CA THR A 154 -1.36 29.52 -5.05
C THR A 154 -2.40 30.48 -4.46
N ARG A 155 -3.70 30.26 -4.73
CA ARG A 155 -4.78 31.11 -4.20
C ARG A 155 -4.83 31.12 -2.67
N ILE A 156 -4.66 29.97 -2.03
CA ILE A 156 -4.70 29.89 -0.56
C ILE A 156 -3.46 30.57 0.03
N ARG A 157 -2.27 30.33 -0.54
CA ARG A 157 -1.01 30.93 -0.08
C ARG A 157 -1.00 32.45 -0.27
N GLU A 158 -1.51 32.97 -1.38
CA GLU A 158 -1.68 34.41 -1.62
C GLU A 158 -2.62 35.04 -0.58
N ARG A 159 -3.75 34.40 -0.28
CA ARG A 159 -4.65 34.90 0.77
C ARG A 159 -3.96 34.94 2.13
N LEU A 160 -3.21 33.89 2.48
CA LEU A 160 -2.45 33.84 3.72
C LEU A 160 -1.33 34.89 3.78
N SER A 161 -0.62 35.15 2.68
CA SER A 161 0.46 36.15 2.64
C SER A 161 -0.07 37.58 2.80
N HIS A 162 -1.28 37.85 2.33
CA HIS A 162 -1.99 39.11 2.56
C HIS A 162 -2.75 39.16 3.89
N ASN A 163 -2.55 38.17 4.76
CA ASN A 163 -3.20 38.04 6.06
C ASN A 163 -4.75 38.07 5.98
N LEU A 164 -5.29 37.61 4.85
CA LEU A 164 -6.73 37.52 4.61
C LEU A 164 -7.30 36.26 5.30
N ALA A 165 -8.59 36.33 5.63
CA ALA A 165 -9.30 35.19 6.19
C ALA A 165 -9.34 34.04 5.16
N VAL A 166 -8.85 32.88 5.58
CA VAL A 166 -8.97 31.60 4.86
C VAL A 166 -9.78 30.67 5.72
N ASP A 167 -10.80 30.06 5.12
CA ASP A 167 -11.71 29.15 5.82
C ASP A 167 -10.99 27.89 6.34
N ILE A 168 -11.65 27.20 7.26
CA ILE A 168 -11.09 26.00 7.91
C ILE A 168 -10.93 24.81 6.96
N ILE A 169 -11.75 24.74 5.91
CA ILE A 169 -11.76 23.65 4.93
C ILE A 169 -10.54 23.80 4.01
N ASP A 170 -10.28 25.01 3.51
CA ASP A 170 -9.12 25.35 2.69
C ASP A 170 -7.82 25.20 3.48
N ARG A 171 -7.80 25.60 4.76
CA ARG A 171 -6.64 25.35 5.64
C ARG A 171 -6.38 23.86 5.86
N GLY A 172 -7.43 23.09 6.15
CA GLY A 172 -7.31 21.63 6.31
C GLY A 172 -6.82 20.95 5.04
N TRP A 173 -7.39 21.35 3.89
CA TRP A 173 -6.98 20.84 2.59
C TRP A 173 -5.53 21.19 2.25
N LEU A 174 -5.07 22.41 2.55
CA LEU A 174 -3.68 22.81 2.32
C LEU A 174 -2.73 21.98 3.19
N ALA A 175 -3.06 21.75 4.46
CA ALA A 175 -2.23 20.93 5.35
C ALA A 175 -2.14 19.47 4.85
N GLU A 176 -3.23 18.88 4.39
CA GLU A 176 -3.25 17.55 3.76
C GLU A 176 -2.45 17.49 2.46
N PHE A 177 -2.52 18.55 1.65
CA PHE A 177 -1.73 18.69 0.44
C PHE A 177 -0.23 18.73 0.77
N GLU A 178 0.19 19.59 1.70
CA GLU A 178 1.59 19.73 2.10
C GLU A 178 2.14 18.45 2.75
N GLN A 179 1.33 17.74 3.54
CA GLN A 179 1.70 16.43 4.06
C GLN A 179 1.87 15.39 2.94
N SER A 180 1.00 15.40 1.93
CA SER A 180 1.12 14.50 0.78
C SER A 180 2.36 14.83 -0.05
N GLU A 181 2.63 16.12 -0.26
CA GLU A 181 3.81 16.63 -0.96
C GLU A 181 5.09 16.21 -0.25
N ALA A 182 5.18 16.41 1.07
CA ALA A 182 6.34 16.01 1.86
C ALA A 182 6.62 14.50 1.78
N ARG A 183 5.58 13.66 1.83
CA ARG A 183 5.72 12.21 1.67
C ARG A 183 6.18 11.82 0.27
N ALA A 184 5.63 12.46 -0.77
CA ALA A 184 6.04 12.20 -2.15
C ALA A 184 7.50 12.64 -2.39
N MET A 185 7.89 13.79 -1.86
CA MET A 185 9.26 14.31 -1.94
C MET A 185 10.25 13.38 -1.24
N ALA A 186 9.91 12.87 -0.05
CA ALA A 186 10.75 11.92 0.66
C ALA A 186 11.04 10.64 -0.16
N LEU A 187 10.10 10.19 -1.01
CA LEU A 187 10.32 9.06 -1.92
C LEU A 187 11.28 9.41 -3.06
N VAL A 188 11.22 10.64 -3.59
CA VAL A 188 12.16 11.13 -4.61
C VAL A 188 13.57 11.24 -4.02
N ASP A 189 13.68 11.84 -2.82
CA ASP A 189 14.96 12.07 -2.15
C ASP A 189 15.62 10.78 -1.64
N ALA A 190 14.84 9.83 -1.09
CA ALA A 190 15.36 8.56 -0.60
C ALA A 190 16.10 7.78 -1.71
N LYS A 191 15.63 7.84 -2.96
CA LYS A 191 16.32 7.21 -4.08
C LYS A 191 17.57 7.98 -4.51
N ARG A 192 17.54 9.32 -4.46
CA ARG A 192 18.72 10.14 -4.78
C ARG A 192 19.88 9.88 -3.82
N GLY A 193 19.59 9.64 -2.54
CA GLY A 193 20.60 9.28 -1.53
C GLY A 193 21.20 7.88 -1.68
N GLU A 194 20.51 6.94 -2.34
CA GLU A 194 21.04 5.59 -2.64
C GLU A 194 21.93 5.55 -3.88
N VAL A 195 21.88 6.58 -4.75
CA VAL A 195 22.62 6.66 -6.02
C VAL A 195 23.83 7.61 -5.92
N ALA A 196 24.05 8.20 -4.75
CA ALA A 196 25.19 9.08 -4.43
C ALA A 196 26.29 8.34 -3.63
#